data_AF-A0A0S8KKM4-F1
#
_entry.id   AF-A0A0S8KKM4-F1
#
_cell.length_a   1.000
_cell.length_b   1.000
_cell.length_c   1.000
_cell.angle_alpha   90.00
_cell.angle_beta   90.00
_cell.angle_gamma   90.00
#
_symmetry.space_group_name_H-M   'P 1'
#
loop_
_entity.id
_entity.type
_entity.pdbx_description
1 polymer ?
#
loop_
_entity_poly.entity_id
_entity_poly.type
_entity_poly.pdbx_seq_one_letter_code
_entity_poly.pdbx_strand_id
1 'polypeptide(L)'
;MHSGISRRVLLRKTALGGLGLLLLDSSRSAYSYQANEKLNVALIGVGGRGRWFLDTIPRMENVVALCDVDNRKLTEDVEAAESYEYLNNTSI
;
A
#
# COMPACT_ATOMS: atom_id res chain seq x y z
N MET A 1 39.59 -19.72 25.70
CA MET A 1 40.20 -18.77 24.74
C MET A 1 39.08 -17.87 24.21
N HIS A 2 39.02 -16.60 24.63
CA HIS A 2 38.05 -15.66 24.06
C HIS A 2 38.59 -15.19 22.71
N SER A 3 38.05 -15.73 21.62
CA SER A 3 38.33 -15.23 20.26
C SER A 3 37.66 -13.87 20.09
N GLY A 4 38.30 -12.82 20.62
CA GLY A 4 37.82 -11.45 20.51
C GLY A 4 37.70 -11.05 19.03
N ILE A 5 36.58 -10.44 18.67
CA ILE A 5 36.40 -9.84 17.34
C ILE A 5 37.57 -8.89 17.10
N SER A 6 38.38 -9.17 16.09
CA SER A 6 39.50 -8.30 15.75
C SER A 6 38.99 -7.04 15.05
N ARG A 7 39.62 -5.89 15.32
CA ARG A 7 39.31 -4.61 14.66
C ARG A 7 39.27 -4.73 13.14
N ARG A 8 40.18 -5.51 12.55
CA ARG A 8 40.25 -5.75 11.10
C ARG A 8 39.05 -6.53 10.57
N VAL A 9 38.57 -7.52 11.33
CA VAL A 9 37.39 -8.30 10.97
C VAL A 9 36.13 -7.43 11.03
N LEU A 10 36.03 -6.56 12.05
CA LEU A 10 34.93 -5.61 12.16
C LEU A 10 34.93 -4.60 11.00
N LEU A 11 36.06 -3.95 10.71
CA LEU A 11 36.19 -2.99 9.62
C LEU A 11 35.89 -3.59 8.24
N ARG A 12 36.34 -4.83 7.98
CA ARG A 12 36.02 -5.52 6.72
C ARG A 12 34.52 -5.81 6.61
N LYS A 13 33.89 -6.25 7.69
CA LYS A 13 32.46 -6.56 7.70
C LYS A 13 31.59 -5.31 7.54
N THR A 14 31.94 -4.20 8.22
CA THR A 14 31.23 -2.92 8.06
C THR A 14 31.42 -2.31 6.68
N ALA A 15 32.63 -2.39 6.10
CA ALA A 15 32.87 -1.91 4.73
C ALA A 15 32.03 -2.70 3.71
N LEU A 16 32.03 -4.04 3.79
CA LEU A 16 31.24 -4.88 2.88
C LEU A 16 29.73 -4.67 3.04
N GLY A 17 29.22 -4.55 4.27
CA GLY A 17 27.81 -4.28 4.53
C GLY A 17 27.39 -2.85 4.13
N GLY A 18 28.25 -1.86 4.36
CA GLY A 18 27.98 -0.45 4.02
C GLY A 18 27.98 -0.17 2.53
N LEU A 19 28.78 -0.92 1.74
CA LEU A 19 28.73 -0.84 0.27
C LEU A 19 27.34 -1.21 -0.27
N GLY A 20 26.65 -2.17 0.36
CA GLY A 20 25.27 -2.51 0.00
C GLY A 20 24.30 -1.35 0.22
N LEU A 21 24.57 -0.45 1.17
CA LEU A 21 23.77 0.74 1.42
C LEU A 21 24.02 1.86 0.39
N LEU A 22 25.26 1.95 -0.12
CA LEU A 22 25.68 2.96 -1.09
C LEU A 22 25.38 2.56 -2.54
N LEU A 23 25.40 1.26 -2.84
CA LEU A 23 25.12 0.71 -4.17
C LEU A 23 23.63 0.42 -4.39
N LEU A 24 22.80 0.55 -3.36
CA LEU A 24 21.36 0.40 -3.51
C LEU A 24 20.83 1.58 -4.33
N ASP A 25 20.39 1.30 -5.56
CA ASP A 25 19.95 2.28 -6.56
C ASP A 25 18.82 3.19 -6.04
N SER A 26 17.99 2.67 -5.13
CA SER A 26 17.04 3.51 -4.40
C SER A 26 16.68 2.94 -3.03
N SER A 27 16.59 3.80 -2.02
CA SER A 27 15.96 3.46 -0.73
C SER A 27 14.48 3.09 -0.90
N ARG A 28 13.84 3.49 -2.01
CA ARG A 28 12.49 3.09 -2.40
C ARG A 28 12.32 1.58 -2.57
N SER A 29 13.37 0.78 -2.79
CA SER A 29 13.22 -0.68 -2.81
C SER A 29 13.09 -1.28 -1.40
N ALA A 30 13.55 -0.57 -0.38
CA ALA A 30 13.45 -0.98 1.02
C ALA A 30 12.16 -0.49 1.71
N TYR A 31 11.50 0.52 1.13
CA TYR A 31 10.22 1.04 1.60
C TYR A 31 9.11 0.70 0.59
N SER A 32 8.09 -0.04 1.01
CA SER A 32 6.90 -0.22 0.18
C SER A 32 6.18 1.11 0.01
N TYR A 33 6.06 1.57 -1.24
CA TYR A 33 5.38 2.80 -1.68
C TYR A 33 5.90 4.11 -1.02
N GLN A 34 5.82 5.24 -1.72
CA GLN A 34 6.23 6.51 -1.09
C GLN A 34 5.24 6.85 0.02
N ALA A 35 5.76 7.34 1.15
CA ALA A 35 4.92 7.87 2.21
C ALA A 35 3.98 8.93 1.62
N ASN A 36 2.67 8.70 1.77
CA ASN A 36 1.55 9.54 1.31
C ASN A 36 1.07 9.37 -0.14
N GLU A 37 1.63 8.48 -0.95
CA GLU A 37 0.96 8.09 -2.20
C GLU A 37 -0.21 7.14 -1.88
N LYS A 38 -1.40 7.38 -2.44
CA LYS A 38 -2.53 6.45 -2.40
C LYS A 38 -2.43 5.44 -3.54
N LEU A 39 -2.72 4.18 -3.25
CA LEU A 39 -2.80 3.11 -4.24
C LEU A 39 -4.08 3.21 -5.06
N ASN A 40 -3.99 2.81 -6.33
CA ASN A 40 -5.16 2.56 -7.18
C ASN A 40 -5.61 1.12 -6.99
N VAL A 41 -6.81 0.92 -6.43
CA VAL A 41 -7.33 -0.38 -6.03
C VAL A 41 -8.65 -0.68 -6.76
N ALA A 42 -8.82 -1.91 -7.22
CA ALA A 42 -10.09 -2.41 -7.74
C ALA A 42 -10.73 -3.36 -6.71
N LEU A 43 -12.04 -3.23 -6.50
CA LEU A 43 -12.79 -4.11 -5.61
C LEU A 43 -13.60 -5.12 -6.45
N ILE A 44 -13.33 -6.42 -6.24
CA ILE A 44 -13.98 -7.52 -6.97
C ILE A 44 -14.77 -8.37 -5.97
N GLY A 45 -16.06 -8.58 -6.23
CA GLY A 45 -16.99 -9.25 -5.32
C GLY A 45 -17.39 -8.33 -4.17
N VAL A 46 -18.21 -7.32 -4.47
CA VAL A 46 -18.58 -6.26 -3.51
C VAL A 46 -19.89 -6.55 -2.77
N GLY A 47 -20.58 -7.64 -3.11
CA GLY A 47 -21.72 -8.13 -2.33
C GLY A 47 -21.36 -8.69 -0.93
N GLY A 48 -22.36 -8.77 -0.05
CA GLY A 48 -22.25 -9.44 1.25
C GLY A 48 -21.21 -8.79 2.17
N ARG A 49 -20.10 -9.50 2.47
CA ARG A 49 -18.99 -8.97 3.26
C ARG A 49 -18.16 -7.95 2.49
N GLY A 50 -18.16 -8.00 1.16
CA GLY A 50 -17.48 -7.05 0.28
C GLY A 50 -17.94 -5.61 0.49
N ARG A 51 -19.21 -5.44 0.88
CA ARG A 51 -19.88 -4.14 1.09
C ARG A 51 -19.17 -3.26 2.12
N TRP A 52 -18.51 -3.86 3.11
CA TRP A 52 -17.74 -3.11 4.11
C TRP A 52 -16.52 -2.40 3.51
N PHE A 53 -15.91 -2.99 2.46
CA PHE A 53 -14.78 -2.38 1.78
C PHE A 53 -15.17 -1.18 0.93
N LEU A 54 -16.43 -1.09 0.47
CA LEU A 54 -16.96 0.08 -0.23
C LEU A 54 -16.97 1.33 0.66
N ASP A 55 -17.09 1.18 1.98
CA ASP A 55 -16.99 2.30 2.92
C ASP A 55 -15.55 2.59 3.34
N THR A 56 -14.77 1.54 3.60
CA THR A 56 -13.46 1.70 4.24
C THR A 56 -12.35 2.04 3.25
N ILE A 57 -12.33 1.43 2.07
CA ILE A 57 -11.23 1.59 1.11
C ILE A 57 -11.20 2.99 0.48
N PRO A 58 -12.32 3.62 0.07
CA PRO A 58 -12.28 4.99 -0.48
C PRO A 58 -11.73 6.06 0.48
N ARG A 59 -11.77 5.79 1.79
CA ARG A 59 -11.20 6.70 2.80
C ARG A 59 -9.67 6.62 2.86
N MET A 60 -9.09 5.50 2.45
CA MET A 60 -7.65 5.22 2.55
C MET A 60 -6.95 5.28 1.18
N GLU A 61 -7.58 4.76 0.14
CA GLU A 61 -6.99 4.53 -1.19
C GLU A 61 -7.91 5.04 -2.32
N ASN A 62 -7.40 5.07 -3.55
CA ASN A 62 -8.18 5.45 -4.73
C ASN A 62 -8.86 4.21 -5.30
N VAL A 63 -10.20 4.13 -5.23
CA VAL A 63 -10.94 3.03 -5.86
C VAL A 63 -11.14 3.35 -7.34
N VAL A 64 -10.56 2.55 -8.22
CA VAL A 64 -10.58 2.81 -9.68
C VAL A 64 -11.56 1.93 -10.44
N ALA A 65 -12.06 0.86 -9.81
CA ALA A 65 -13.03 -0.05 -10.42
C ALA A 65 -13.78 -0.85 -9.35
N LEU A 66 -15.04 -1.18 -9.68
CA LEU A 66 -15.90 -2.10 -8.94
C LEU A 66 -16.35 -3.20 -9.89
N CYS A 67 -16.36 -4.45 -9.42
CA CYS A 67 -16.81 -5.60 -10.20
C CYS A 67 -17.60 -6.57 -9.32
N ASP A 68 -18.79 -6.96 -9.76
CA ASP A 68 -19.55 -8.07 -9.20
C ASP A 68 -20.27 -8.81 -10.32
N VAL A 69 -20.62 -10.09 -10.09
CA VAL A 69 -21.42 -10.87 -11.05
C VAL A 69 -22.90 -10.45 -11.02
N ASP A 70 -23.37 -9.95 -9.87
CA ASP A 70 -24.75 -9.48 -9.69
C ASP A 70 -24.85 -7.98 -10.01
N ASN A 71 -25.18 -7.66 -11.27
CA ASN A 71 -25.32 -6.28 -11.75
C ASN A 71 -26.33 -5.44 -10.95
N ARG A 72 -27.36 -6.04 -10.35
CA ARG A 72 -28.34 -5.27 -9.57
C ARG A 72 -27.71 -4.79 -8.27
N LYS A 73 -27.01 -5.69 -7.55
CA LYS A 73 -26.28 -5.33 -6.34
C LYS A 73 -25.14 -4.36 -6.64
N LEU A 74 -24.43 -4.56 -7.75
CA LEU A 74 -23.38 -3.64 -8.18
C LEU A 74 -23.92 -2.22 -8.39
N THR A 75 -25.12 -2.07 -8.96
CA THR A 75 -25.73 -0.73 -9.15
C THR A 75 -26.04 -0.06 -7.80
N GLU A 76 -26.65 -0.79 -6.86
CA GLU A 76 -26.90 -0.29 -5.50
C GLU A 76 -25.60 0.06 -4.75
N ASP A 77 -24.55 -0.73 -4.97
CA ASP A 77 -23.24 -0.58 -4.33
C ASP A 77 -22.42 0.57 -4.90
N VAL A 78 -22.55 0.83 -6.20
CA VAL A 78 -21.96 1.99 -6.86
C VAL A 78 -22.59 3.27 -6.33
N GLU A 79 -23.92 3.35 -6.20
CA GLU A 79 -24.59 4.53 -5.62
C GLU A 79 -24.10 4.81 -4.18
N ALA A 80 -23.92 3.76 -3.38
CA ALA A 80 -23.36 3.87 -2.04
C ALA A 80 -21.90 4.38 -2.07
N ALA A 81 -21.07 3.89 -2.98
CA ALA A 81 -19.67 4.30 -3.12
C ALA A 81 -19.50 5.72 -3.69
N GLU A 82 -20.31 6.11 -4.69
CA GLU A 82 -20.30 7.44 -5.29
C GLU A 82 -20.66 8.54 -4.28
N SER A 83 -21.58 8.23 -3.35
CA SER A 83 -21.94 9.17 -2.27
C SER A 83 -20.74 9.50 -1.36
N TYR A 84 -19.81 8.55 -1.17
CA TYR A 84 -18.60 8.76 -0.39
C TYR A 84 -17.52 9.53 -1.15
N GLU A 85 -17.35 9.23 -2.45
CA GLU A 85 -16.41 9.96 -3.29
C GLU A 85 -16.82 11.44 -3.46
N TYR A 86 -18.13 11.70 -3.55
CA TYR A 86 -18.68 13.07 -3.59
C TYR A 86 -18.45 13.85 -2.28
N LEU A 87 -18.62 13.21 -1.11
CA LEU A 87 -18.39 13.84 0.20
C LEU A 87 -16.90 14.16 0.45
N ASN A 88 -16.00 13.27 0.01
CA ASN A 88 -14.55 13.48 0.16
C ASN A 88 -13.99 14.53 -0.81
N ASN A 89 -14.64 14.80 -1.94
CA ASN A 89 -14.18 15.79 -2.92
C ASN A 89 -14.82 17.19 -2.74
N THR A 90 -15.86 17.33 -1.90
CA THR A 90 -16.53 18.62 -1.61
C THR A 90 -15.98 19.30 -0.34
N SER A 91 -15.10 18.63 0.40
CA SER A 91 -14.44 19.18 1.59
C SER A 91 -13.19 19.98 1.18
N ILE A 92 -13.38 21.13 0.52
CA ILE A 92 -12.37 22.17 0.30
C ILE A 92 -12.90 23.49 0.86
#